data_AF-A0A2U2HM09-F1
#
_entry.id   AF-A0A2U2HM09-F1
#
_cell.length_a   1.000
_cell.length_b   1.000
_cell.length_c   1.000
_cell.angle_alpha   90.00
_cell.angle_beta   90.00
_cell.angle_gamma   90.00
#
_symmetry.space_group_name_H-M   'P 1'
#
loop_
_entity.id
_entity.type
_entity.pdbx_description
1 polymer ?
#
loop_
_entity_poly.entity_id
_entity_poly.type
_entity_poly.pdbx_seq_one_letter_code
_entity_poly.pdbx_strand_id
1 'polypeptide(L)'
;MSIFDIFKPKWSEGQMRPDDRRKIFWYLKRKTSYTAWHREADAFDRFANIFERQVREEPVALPNNSICETNWERFYPDILKTQVLYEQGLERLKQGDRSVWLYNERGILRDATMNASDWHCYLVTNGPRGDNFFDGKYVDAMTDATRIFFDATQDTGYVQSMMSDTPAPELWGTGWYEKFSKMPIPAHLPDVPEPHIDVFLRTGEMVTVFGIYEPQIKDGCMNYLLAGAEA
;
A
#
# COMPACT_ATOMS: atom_id res chain seq x y z
N MET A 1 -34.37 33.33 5.17
CA MET A 1 -33.10 33.40 4.41
C MET A 1 -32.20 34.37 5.10
N SER A 2 -31.02 33.90 5.51
CA SER A 2 -30.05 34.69 6.27
C SER A 2 -29.17 35.45 5.30
N ILE A 3 -28.72 36.66 5.67
CA ILE A 3 -27.81 37.48 4.84
C ILE A 3 -26.45 36.79 4.59
N PHE A 4 -26.16 35.72 5.32
CA PHE A 4 -24.99 34.86 5.10
C PHE A 4 -25.16 33.82 3.98
N ASP A 5 -26.37 33.64 3.44
CA ASP A 5 -26.61 32.68 2.34
C ASP A 5 -26.03 33.14 0.99
N ILE A 6 -25.72 34.43 0.84
CA ILE A 6 -25.21 35.05 -0.41
C ILE A 6 -23.69 34.95 -0.55
N PHE A 7 -22.98 34.71 0.57
CA PHE A 7 -21.54 34.47 0.61
C PHE A 7 -21.18 32.99 0.63
N LYS A 8 -22.18 32.10 0.62
CA LYS A 8 -21.95 30.69 0.36
C LYS A 8 -21.45 30.57 -1.09
N PRO A 9 -20.24 30.02 -1.32
CA PRO A 9 -19.74 29.85 -2.68
C PRO A 9 -20.77 29.07 -3.49
N LYS A 10 -21.15 29.59 -4.66
CA LYS A 10 -22.01 28.88 -5.61
C LYS A 10 -21.23 27.68 -6.14
N TRP A 11 -21.49 26.51 -5.55
CA TRP A 11 -20.93 25.22 -5.92
C TRP A 11 -21.20 24.90 -7.41
N SER A 12 -20.16 24.55 -8.16
CA SER A 12 -20.26 24.01 -9.53
C SER A 12 -20.34 22.48 -9.51
N GLU A 13 -20.78 21.86 -10.62
CA GLU A 13 -20.82 20.39 -10.84
C GLU A 13 -19.60 19.67 -10.25
N GLY A 14 -19.82 18.62 -9.43
CA GLY A 14 -18.73 17.91 -8.73
C GLY A 14 -19.01 17.44 -7.30
N GLN A 15 -20.27 17.40 -6.84
CA GLN A 15 -20.62 16.82 -5.55
C GLN A 15 -20.43 15.29 -5.57
N MET A 16 -19.72 14.75 -4.59
CA MET A 16 -19.65 13.30 -4.36
C MET A 16 -21.06 12.77 -4.12
N ARG A 17 -21.54 11.87 -4.99
CA ARG A 17 -22.87 11.26 -4.83
C ARG A 17 -22.78 10.07 -3.86
N PRO A 18 -23.90 9.62 -3.26
CA PRO A 18 -23.93 8.42 -2.42
C PRO A 18 -23.29 7.19 -3.08
N ASP A 19 -23.46 7.03 -4.40
CA ASP A 19 -22.83 5.93 -5.14
C ASP A 19 -21.32 6.09 -5.30
N ASP A 20 -20.83 7.34 -5.40
CA ASP A 20 -19.39 7.62 -5.44
C ASP A 20 -18.76 7.32 -4.06
N ARG A 21 -19.45 7.68 -2.97
CA ARG A 21 -19.11 7.31 -1.58
C ARG A 21 -18.99 5.79 -1.40
N ARG A 22 -19.97 5.01 -1.87
CA ARG A 22 -19.92 3.53 -1.79
C ARG A 22 -18.73 2.94 -2.56
N LYS A 23 -18.41 3.48 -3.74
CA LYS A 23 -17.26 3.02 -4.56
C LYS A 23 -15.93 3.27 -3.87
N ILE A 24 -15.76 4.45 -3.28
CA ILE A 24 -14.57 4.80 -2.50
C ILE A 24 -14.45 3.86 -1.31
N PHE A 25 -15.50 3.73 -0.51
CA PHE A 25 -15.47 2.85 0.66
C PHE A 25 -15.11 1.40 0.29
N TRP A 26 -15.71 0.87 -0.78
CA TRP A 26 -15.37 -0.45 -1.31
C TRP A 26 -13.90 -0.55 -1.72
N TYR A 27 -13.38 0.46 -2.43
CA TYR A 27 -11.98 0.50 -2.88
C TYR A 27 -11.00 0.56 -1.70
N LEU A 28 -11.28 1.40 -0.72
CA LEU A 28 -10.51 1.52 0.52
C LEU A 28 -10.51 0.18 1.27
N LYS A 29 -11.68 -0.45 1.43
CA LYS A 29 -11.82 -1.76 2.06
C LYS A 29 -11.04 -2.83 1.30
N ARG A 30 -11.07 -2.83 -0.03
CA ARG A 30 -10.30 -3.76 -0.87
C ARG A 30 -8.80 -3.63 -0.59
N LYS A 31 -8.28 -2.39 -0.61
CA LYS A 31 -6.84 -2.10 -0.42
C LYS A 31 -6.31 -2.35 0.99
N THR A 32 -7.18 -2.23 1.98
CA THR A 32 -6.86 -2.44 3.40
C THR A 32 -7.28 -3.83 3.92
N SER A 33 -7.73 -4.71 3.03
CA SER A 33 -8.22 -6.05 3.40
C SER A 33 -7.07 -7.00 3.70
N TYR A 34 -7.30 -7.90 4.66
CA TYR A 34 -6.41 -9.03 4.91
C TYR A 34 -6.11 -9.82 3.63
N THR A 35 -7.12 -10.07 2.80
CA THR A 35 -6.98 -10.83 1.56
C THR A 35 -6.04 -10.16 0.54
N ALA A 36 -6.01 -8.83 0.47
CA ALA A 36 -5.07 -8.12 -0.41
C ALA A 36 -3.63 -8.27 0.11
N TRP A 37 -3.43 -8.01 1.40
CA TRP A 37 -2.12 -8.13 2.05
C TRP A 37 -1.58 -9.57 2.07
N HIS A 38 -2.45 -10.56 2.22
CA HIS A 38 -2.07 -11.98 2.12
C HIS A 38 -1.61 -12.33 0.71
N ARG A 39 -2.29 -11.82 -0.33
CA ARG A 39 -1.89 -12.05 -1.72
C ARG A 39 -0.52 -11.44 -2.03
N GLU A 40 -0.22 -10.28 -1.46
CA GLU A 40 1.10 -9.66 -1.56
C GLU A 40 2.17 -10.53 -0.88
N ALA A 41 1.92 -10.99 0.35
CA ALA A 41 2.82 -11.89 1.07
C ALA A 41 3.05 -13.22 0.31
N ASP A 42 1.99 -13.84 -0.21
CA ASP A 42 2.07 -15.07 -1.02
C ASP A 42 2.94 -14.86 -2.27
N ALA A 43 2.86 -13.68 -2.89
CA ALA A 43 3.67 -13.34 -4.05
C ALA A 43 5.15 -13.18 -3.65
N PHE A 44 5.43 -12.56 -2.51
CA PHE A 44 6.79 -12.48 -1.98
C PHE A 44 7.34 -13.86 -1.60
N ASP A 45 6.55 -14.73 -1.01
CA ASP A 45 6.97 -16.11 -0.67
C ASP A 45 7.36 -16.91 -1.91
N ARG A 46 6.68 -16.71 -3.04
CA ARG A 46 7.10 -17.33 -4.31
C ARG A 46 8.47 -16.85 -4.76
N PHE A 47 8.73 -15.55 -4.64
CA PHE A 47 10.05 -14.97 -4.90
C PHE A 47 11.11 -15.55 -3.93
N ALA A 48 10.82 -15.59 -2.63
CA ALA A 48 11.72 -16.12 -1.61
C ALA A 48 12.08 -17.60 -1.84
N ASN A 49 11.11 -18.43 -2.25
CA ASN A 49 11.35 -19.83 -2.60
C ASN A 49 12.31 -19.99 -3.80
N ILE A 50 12.24 -19.10 -4.79
CA ILE A 50 13.17 -19.10 -5.93
C ILE A 50 14.54 -18.62 -5.46
N PHE A 51 14.58 -17.60 -4.61
CA PHE A 51 15.79 -17.07 -4.01
C PHE A 51 16.54 -18.14 -3.21
N GLU A 52 15.84 -18.91 -2.37
CA GLU A 52 16.44 -20.02 -1.61
C GLU A 52 17.07 -21.06 -2.54
N ARG A 53 16.43 -21.39 -3.67
CA ARG A 53 17.00 -22.31 -4.67
C ARG A 53 18.27 -21.76 -5.31
N GLN A 54 18.31 -20.44 -5.59
CA GLN A 54 19.54 -19.77 -6.05
C GLN A 54 20.64 -19.93 -5.01
N VAL A 55 20.39 -19.58 -3.75
CA VAL A 55 21.38 -19.69 -2.67
C VAL A 55 21.88 -21.13 -2.52
N ARG A 56 20.98 -22.11 -2.58
CA ARG A 56 21.35 -23.53 -2.40
C ARG A 56 22.17 -24.10 -3.55
N GLU A 57 21.85 -23.73 -4.78
CA GLU A 57 22.45 -24.35 -5.97
C GLU A 57 23.62 -23.55 -6.53
N GLU A 58 23.62 -22.24 -6.33
CA GLU A 58 24.64 -21.30 -6.80
C GLU A 58 24.68 -20.06 -5.86
N PRO A 59 25.22 -20.23 -4.62
CA PRO A 59 25.25 -19.17 -3.60
C PRO A 59 26.06 -17.95 -4.04
N VAL A 60 27.07 -18.17 -4.89
CA VAL A 60 27.90 -17.13 -5.49
C VAL A 60 27.92 -17.38 -6.98
N ALA A 61 27.37 -16.45 -7.75
CA ALA A 61 27.37 -16.50 -9.21
C ALA A 61 28.49 -15.60 -9.75
N LEU A 62 29.25 -16.15 -10.70
CA LEU A 62 30.34 -15.46 -11.39
C LEU A 62 30.08 -15.58 -12.89
N PRO A 63 29.68 -14.50 -13.57
CA PRO A 63 29.60 -14.55 -15.02
C PRO A 63 31.02 -14.68 -15.59
N ASN A 64 31.13 -15.38 -16.72
CA ASN A 64 32.41 -15.56 -17.39
C ASN A 64 33.06 -14.20 -17.69
N ASN A 65 34.30 -14.00 -17.22
CA ASN A 65 35.10 -12.78 -17.35
C ASN A 65 34.67 -11.55 -16.52
N SER A 66 33.86 -11.70 -15.47
CA SER A 66 33.64 -10.61 -14.49
C SER A 66 34.62 -10.68 -13.32
N ILE A 67 34.93 -9.49 -12.78
CA ILE A 67 35.72 -9.32 -11.54
C ILE A 67 34.79 -9.29 -10.31
N CYS A 68 33.50 -9.01 -10.52
CA CYS A 68 32.50 -8.89 -9.46
C CYS A 68 31.58 -10.12 -9.49
N GLU A 69 31.55 -10.84 -8.37
CA GLU A 69 30.59 -11.91 -8.12
C GLU A 69 29.27 -11.36 -7.60
N THR A 70 28.18 -12.06 -7.92
CA THR A 70 26.90 -11.89 -7.24
C THR A 70 26.85 -12.90 -6.09
N ASN A 71 27.04 -12.42 -4.86
CA ASN A 71 26.94 -13.24 -3.66
C ASN A 71 25.49 -13.22 -3.13
N TRP A 72 24.70 -14.22 -3.52
CA TRP A 72 23.30 -14.37 -3.12
C TRP A 72 23.13 -14.73 -1.65
N GLU A 73 24.02 -15.56 -1.12
CA GLU A 73 23.98 -16.01 0.29
C GLU A 73 23.95 -14.82 1.26
N ARG A 74 24.67 -13.74 0.93
CA ARG A 74 24.70 -12.50 1.72
C ARG A 74 23.32 -11.90 1.97
N PHE A 75 22.40 -11.97 1.01
CA PHE A 75 21.08 -11.33 1.14
C PHE A 75 20.02 -12.26 1.71
N TYR A 76 20.31 -13.56 1.84
CA TYR A 76 19.32 -14.53 2.31
C TYR A 76 18.72 -14.21 3.69
N PRO A 77 19.48 -13.70 4.69
CA PRO A 77 18.89 -13.28 5.96
C PRO A 77 17.81 -12.20 5.82
N ASP A 78 17.96 -11.27 4.88
CA ASP A 78 16.98 -10.20 4.65
C ASP A 78 15.70 -10.73 4.00
N ILE A 79 15.81 -11.76 3.15
CA ILE A 79 14.66 -12.47 2.59
C ILE A 79 13.85 -13.14 3.70
N LEU A 80 14.52 -13.92 4.56
CA LEU A 80 13.87 -14.62 5.67
C LEU A 80 13.23 -13.62 6.65
N LYS A 81 13.94 -12.54 6.98
CA LYS A 81 13.40 -11.46 7.81
C LYS A 81 12.12 -10.90 7.21
N THR A 82 12.09 -10.66 5.90
CA THR A 82 10.91 -10.09 5.22
C THR A 82 9.71 -11.04 5.26
N GLN A 83 9.91 -12.35 5.09
CA GLN A 83 8.85 -13.35 5.26
C GLN A 83 8.28 -13.33 6.68
N VAL A 84 9.14 -13.26 7.70
CA VAL A 84 8.73 -13.17 9.11
C VAL A 84 7.92 -11.89 9.39
N LEU A 85 8.31 -10.75 8.80
CA LEU A 85 7.57 -9.49 8.96
C LEU A 85 6.16 -9.60 8.33
N TYR A 86 6.03 -10.24 7.16
CA TYR A 86 4.73 -10.52 6.56
C TYR A 86 3.87 -11.42 7.46
N GLU A 87 4.41 -12.54 7.95
CA GLU A 87 3.68 -13.46 8.83
C GLU A 87 3.13 -12.74 10.08
N GLN A 88 4.01 -12.06 10.81
CA GLN A 88 3.63 -11.32 12.03
C GLN A 88 2.64 -10.18 11.73
N GLY A 89 2.85 -9.46 10.63
CA GLY A 89 1.96 -8.39 10.21
C GLY A 89 0.58 -8.87 9.80
N LEU A 90 0.49 -10.01 9.12
CA LEU A 90 -0.76 -10.63 8.72
C LEU A 90 -1.55 -11.13 9.95
N GLU A 91 -0.89 -11.71 10.94
CA GLU A 91 -1.55 -12.12 12.19
C GLU A 91 -2.13 -10.93 12.95
N ARG A 92 -1.38 -9.83 13.08
CA ARG A 92 -1.87 -8.58 13.67
C ARG A 92 -3.04 -8.00 12.86
N LEU A 93 -2.94 -8.02 11.53
CA LEU A 93 -4.00 -7.54 10.64
C LEU A 93 -5.30 -8.36 10.79
N LYS A 94 -5.22 -9.70 10.96
CA LYS A 94 -6.39 -10.56 11.25
C LYS A 94 -7.11 -10.14 12.53
N GLN A 95 -6.36 -9.68 13.53
CA GLN A 95 -6.90 -9.21 14.81
C GLN A 95 -7.47 -7.78 14.72
N GLY A 96 -7.39 -7.15 13.55
CA GLY A 96 -7.87 -5.78 13.32
C GLY A 96 -6.85 -4.70 13.65
N ASP A 97 -5.61 -5.06 14.01
CA ASP A 97 -4.55 -4.09 14.26
C ASP A 97 -4.12 -3.41 12.95
N ARG A 98 -4.39 -2.11 12.86
CA ARG A 98 -4.07 -1.29 11.69
C ARG A 98 -2.77 -0.50 11.84
N SER A 99 -2.12 -0.56 13.01
CA SER A 99 -0.82 0.08 13.23
C SER A 99 0.31 -0.58 12.42
N VAL A 100 0.04 -1.77 11.86
CA VAL A 100 0.94 -2.53 10.96
C VAL A 100 1.37 -1.76 9.71
N TRP A 101 0.71 -0.65 9.39
CA TRP A 101 1.00 0.20 8.22
C TRP A 101 1.69 1.53 8.54
N LEU A 102 1.98 1.81 9.81
CA LEU A 102 2.58 3.08 10.25
C LEU A 102 4.03 3.22 9.81
N TYR A 103 4.52 4.45 9.78
CA TYR A 103 5.93 4.76 9.54
C TYR A 103 6.70 4.88 10.86
N ASN A 104 6.60 3.83 11.68
CA ASN A 104 7.29 3.71 12.97
C ASN A 104 7.49 2.22 13.30
N GLU A 105 8.01 1.94 14.50
CA GLU A 105 8.25 0.58 15.02
C GLU A 105 7.04 -0.36 15.03
N ARG A 106 5.82 0.15 14.89
CA ARG A 106 4.59 -0.66 14.82
C ARG A 106 4.26 -1.12 13.39
N GLY A 107 4.85 -0.45 12.39
CA GLY A 107 4.63 -0.57 10.95
C GLY A 107 5.16 -1.83 10.27
N ILE A 108 4.89 -2.99 10.82
CA ILE A 108 5.55 -4.23 10.40
C ILE A 108 5.26 -4.64 8.95
N LEU A 109 4.02 -4.44 8.45
CA LEU A 109 3.68 -4.73 7.05
C LEU A 109 4.25 -3.68 6.10
N ARG A 110 4.38 -2.43 6.56
CA ARG A 110 5.11 -1.38 5.84
C ARG A 110 6.56 -1.80 5.61
N ASP A 111 7.24 -2.25 6.66
CA ASP A 111 8.64 -2.67 6.56
C ASP A 111 8.81 -3.89 5.66
N ALA A 112 7.91 -4.87 5.76
CA ALA A 112 7.89 -6.03 4.86
C ALA A 112 7.77 -5.61 3.39
N THR A 113 6.79 -4.76 3.08
CA THR A 113 6.53 -4.26 1.72
C THR A 113 7.73 -3.54 1.13
N MET A 114 8.40 -2.71 1.94
CA MET A 114 9.53 -1.93 1.47
C MET A 114 10.75 -2.79 1.19
N ASN A 115 11.09 -3.71 2.09
CA ASN A 115 12.17 -4.66 1.85
C ASN A 115 11.90 -5.52 0.59
N ALA A 116 10.65 -5.95 0.40
CA ALA A 116 10.26 -6.71 -0.77
C ALA A 116 10.31 -5.89 -2.07
N SER A 117 9.91 -4.62 -2.02
CA SER A 117 9.90 -3.70 -3.17
C SER A 117 11.30 -3.33 -3.64
N ASP A 118 12.29 -3.31 -2.74
CA ASP A 118 13.69 -3.09 -3.11
C ASP A 118 14.17 -4.15 -4.13
N TRP A 119 13.72 -5.40 -4.01
CA TRP A 119 14.07 -6.44 -4.99
C TRP A 119 13.48 -6.21 -6.37
N HIS A 120 12.27 -5.66 -6.46
CA HIS A 120 11.73 -5.22 -7.75
C HIS A 120 12.61 -4.12 -8.34
N CYS A 121 12.99 -3.13 -7.54
CA CYS A 121 13.88 -2.06 -7.97
C CYS A 121 15.24 -2.61 -8.46
N TYR A 122 15.81 -3.56 -7.72
CA TYR A 122 17.11 -4.16 -7.99
C TYR A 122 17.13 -5.04 -9.24
N LEU A 123 16.11 -5.89 -9.43
CA LEU A 123 16.09 -6.89 -10.51
C LEU A 123 15.40 -6.41 -11.80
N VAL A 124 14.43 -5.49 -11.69
CA VAL A 124 13.63 -5.04 -12.84
C VAL A 124 14.12 -3.70 -13.38
N THR A 125 14.46 -2.76 -12.50
CA THR A 125 14.86 -1.40 -12.89
C THR A 125 16.35 -1.13 -12.73
N ASN A 126 17.15 -2.14 -12.36
CA ASN A 126 18.59 -2.06 -12.12
C ASN A 126 18.98 -1.03 -11.03
N GLY A 127 18.10 -0.81 -10.06
CA GLY A 127 18.29 0.16 -8.98
C GLY A 127 18.11 1.62 -9.40
N PRO A 128 18.13 2.57 -8.45
CA PRO A 128 17.91 3.99 -8.73
C PRO A 128 18.96 4.63 -9.66
N ARG A 129 20.15 4.02 -9.75
CA ARG A 129 21.26 4.47 -10.58
C ARG A 129 21.46 3.64 -11.85
N GLY A 130 20.70 2.55 -12.02
CA GLY A 130 20.85 1.63 -13.15
C GLY A 130 22.12 0.76 -13.09
N ASP A 131 22.75 0.63 -11.92
CA ASP A 131 24.03 -0.05 -11.70
C ASP A 131 23.91 -1.39 -10.98
N ASN A 132 22.70 -1.82 -10.63
CA ASN A 132 22.47 -3.15 -10.07
C ASN A 132 22.33 -4.18 -11.18
N PHE A 133 23.30 -5.07 -11.27
CA PHE A 133 23.29 -6.23 -12.16
C PHE A 133 23.55 -7.48 -11.32
N PHE A 134 22.71 -8.49 -11.49
CA PHE A 134 22.80 -9.74 -10.77
C PHE A 134 22.95 -10.88 -11.75
N ASP A 135 23.88 -11.79 -11.45
CA ASP A 135 24.08 -13.03 -12.19
C ASP A 135 23.55 -14.20 -11.38
N GLY A 136 23.08 -15.24 -12.07
CA GLY A 136 22.70 -16.49 -11.43
C GLY A 136 21.67 -17.27 -12.22
N LYS A 137 21.64 -18.58 -11.98
CA LYS A 137 20.76 -19.57 -12.61
C LYS A 137 19.28 -19.19 -12.57
N TYR A 138 18.83 -18.49 -11.54
CA TYR A 138 17.43 -18.19 -11.30
C TYR A 138 17.09 -16.69 -11.37
N VAL A 139 18.00 -15.83 -11.85
CA VAL A 139 17.76 -14.38 -11.94
C VAL A 139 16.48 -14.07 -12.73
N ASP A 140 16.30 -14.65 -13.91
CA ASP A 140 15.11 -14.40 -14.73
C ASP A 140 13.82 -14.81 -14.00
N ALA A 141 13.84 -15.96 -13.32
CA ALA A 141 12.69 -16.44 -12.55
C ALA A 141 12.39 -15.54 -11.33
N MET A 142 13.42 -15.02 -10.67
CA MET A 142 13.28 -14.04 -9.58
C MET A 142 12.73 -12.72 -10.10
N THR A 143 13.21 -12.25 -11.25
CA THR A 143 12.72 -11.04 -11.94
C THR A 143 11.24 -11.15 -12.29
N ASP A 144 10.79 -12.31 -12.78
CA ASP A 144 9.38 -12.54 -13.06
C ASP A 144 8.53 -12.62 -11.78
N ALA A 145 9.03 -13.28 -10.74
CA ALA A 145 8.33 -13.36 -9.46
C ALA A 145 8.17 -12.00 -8.78
N THR A 146 9.18 -11.12 -8.85
CA THR A 146 9.09 -9.78 -8.26
C THR A 146 8.15 -8.85 -9.05
N ARG A 147 7.95 -9.08 -10.36
CA ARG A 147 6.88 -8.39 -11.13
C ARG A 147 5.49 -8.79 -10.64
N ILE A 148 5.26 -10.09 -10.40
CA ILE A 148 4.01 -10.58 -9.84
C ILE A 148 3.76 -10.00 -8.44
N PHE A 149 4.81 -9.92 -7.62
CA PHE A 149 4.76 -9.22 -6.34
C PHE A 149 4.36 -7.76 -6.52
N PHE A 150 5.02 -7.03 -7.43
CA PHE A 150 4.71 -5.62 -7.68
C PHE A 150 3.28 -5.39 -8.17
N ASP A 151 2.73 -6.31 -8.96
CA ASP A 151 1.31 -6.26 -9.35
C ASP A 151 0.39 -6.50 -8.13
N ALA A 152 0.77 -7.38 -7.20
CA ALA A 152 0.01 -7.61 -5.96
C ALA A 152 0.02 -6.37 -5.04
N THR A 153 1.11 -5.60 -5.00
CA THR A 153 1.16 -4.34 -4.22
C THR A 153 0.21 -3.27 -4.77
N GLN A 154 -0.17 -3.34 -6.06
CA GLN A 154 -1.17 -2.43 -6.63
C GLN A 154 -2.56 -2.63 -6.00
N ASP A 155 -2.81 -3.83 -5.47
CA ASP A 155 -4.04 -4.19 -4.79
C ASP A 155 -4.01 -3.85 -3.30
N THR A 156 -2.84 -3.63 -2.70
CA THR A 156 -2.69 -3.13 -1.32
C THR A 156 -2.60 -1.61 -1.32
N GLY A 157 -2.65 -1.02 -0.12
CA GLY A 157 -2.54 0.43 0.03
C GLY A 157 -2.42 0.87 1.47
N TYR A 158 -2.27 2.18 1.64
CA TYR A 158 -2.27 2.90 2.92
C TYR A 158 -1.14 2.53 3.88
N VAL A 159 0.05 2.26 3.33
CA VAL A 159 1.30 2.49 4.05
C VAL A 159 1.42 3.98 4.34
N GLN A 160 1.63 4.37 5.60
CA GLN A 160 1.78 5.77 5.97
C GLN A 160 2.93 6.41 5.17
N SER A 161 2.67 7.55 4.52
CA SER A 161 3.69 8.32 3.82
C SER A 161 4.79 8.75 4.81
N MET A 162 6.05 8.79 4.37
CA MET A 162 7.17 9.32 5.17
C MET A 162 6.96 10.78 5.61
N MET A 163 6.02 11.50 5.00
CA MET A 163 5.66 12.85 5.37
C MET A 163 4.46 12.79 6.32
N SER A 164 4.74 12.89 7.63
CA SER A 164 3.73 12.99 8.71
C SER A 164 2.69 14.10 8.49
N ASP A 165 3.03 15.10 7.68
CA ASP A 165 2.27 16.34 7.53
C ASP A 165 1.52 16.46 6.19
N THR A 166 1.57 15.43 5.33
CA THR A 166 0.83 15.45 4.06
C THR A 166 -0.62 14.95 4.21
N PRO A 167 -1.58 15.56 3.49
CA PRO A 167 -2.97 15.09 3.45
C PRO A 167 -3.08 13.61 3.09
N ALA A 168 -4.19 12.97 3.49
CA ALA A 168 -4.47 11.56 3.21
C ALA A 168 -4.13 11.19 1.75
N PRO A 169 -3.48 10.03 1.52
CA PRO A 169 -2.73 9.75 0.28
C PRO A 169 -3.58 9.65 -1.00
N GLU A 170 -4.91 9.71 -0.89
CA GLU A 170 -5.82 9.62 -2.02
C GLU A 170 -6.74 10.85 -2.05
N LEU A 171 -6.39 11.82 -2.90
CA LEU A 171 -7.12 13.06 -3.12
C LEU A 171 -8.34 12.80 -4.02
N TRP A 172 -9.55 13.23 -3.62
CA TRP A 172 -10.72 13.23 -4.51
C TRP A 172 -10.53 14.27 -5.63
N GLY A 173 -9.93 13.84 -6.74
CA GLY A 173 -9.69 14.63 -7.95
C GLY A 173 -10.30 14.03 -9.23
N THR A 174 -10.06 14.68 -10.35
CA THR A 174 -10.64 14.36 -11.67
C THR A 174 -10.27 12.97 -12.21
N GLY A 175 -9.18 12.36 -11.74
CA GLY A 175 -8.73 11.03 -12.17
C GLY A 175 -9.54 9.85 -11.60
N TRP A 176 -10.37 10.06 -10.59
CA TRP A 176 -11.14 8.95 -9.97
C TRP A 176 -12.16 8.33 -10.91
N TYR A 177 -12.84 9.15 -11.73
CA TYR A 177 -13.83 8.64 -12.68
C TYR A 177 -13.18 7.69 -13.68
N GLU A 178 -12.00 8.04 -14.20
CA GLU A 178 -11.25 7.20 -15.11
C GLU A 178 -10.79 5.91 -14.42
N LYS A 179 -10.20 6.02 -13.22
CA LYS A 179 -9.75 4.87 -12.43
C LYS A 179 -10.88 3.87 -12.19
N PHE A 180 -12.01 4.34 -11.64
CA PHE A 180 -13.16 3.50 -11.35
C PHE A 180 -13.82 2.92 -12.60
N SER A 181 -13.80 3.63 -13.74
CA SER A 181 -14.35 3.10 -15.00
C SER A 181 -13.64 1.83 -15.50
N LYS A 182 -12.38 1.64 -15.11
CA LYS A 182 -11.55 0.49 -15.49
C LYS A 182 -11.56 -0.62 -14.44
N MET A 183 -12.11 -0.37 -13.24
CA MET A 183 -12.12 -1.35 -12.15
C MET A 183 -13.33 -2.28 -12.26
N PRO A 184 -13.18 -3.56 -11.86
CA PRO A 184 -14.29 -4.51 -11.78
C PRO A 184 -15.12 -4.24 -10.51
N ILE A 185 -15.79 -3.09 -10.46
CA ILE A 185 -16.63 -2.71 -9.33
C ILE A 185 -17.89 -3.59 -9.34
N PRO A 186 -18.25 -4.25 -8.22
CA PRO A 186 -19.50 -4.98 -8.12
C PRO A 186 -20.71 -4.08 -8.44
N ALA A 187 -21.68 -4.62 -9.16
CA ALA A 187 -22.92 -3.90 -9.52
C ALA A 187 -23.71 -3.43 -8.28
N HIS A 188 -23.56 -4.13 -7.16
CA HIS A 188 -24.17 -3.79 -5.88
C HIS A 188 -23.08 -3.63 -4.83
N LEU A 189 -23.01 -2.43 -4.25
CA LEU A 189 -22.11 -2.11 -3.15
C LEU A 189 -22.91 -1.97 -1.85
N PRO A 190 -22.37 -2.44 -0.71
CA PRO A 190 -23.01 -2.24 0.58
C PRO A 190 -23.08 -0.75 0.92
N ASP A 191 -24.01 -0.40 1.81
CA ASP A 191 -24.04 0.93 2.39
C ASP A 191 -22.78 1.21 3.21
N VAL A 192 -22.37 2.47 3.19
CA VAL A 192 -21.24 2.93 4.01
C VAL A 192 -21.74 3.11 5.44
N PRO A 193 -21.10 2.51 6.44
CA PRO A 193 -21.47 2.72 7.84
C PRO A 193 -21.46 4.20 8.21
N GLU A 194 -22.42 4.62 9.04
CA GLU A 194 -22.39 5.95 9.63
C GLU A 194 -21.34 5.97 10.76
N PRO A 195 -20.47 7.01 10.83
CA PRO A 195 -19.45 7.11 11.87
C PRO A 195 -20.10 7.21 13.25
N HIS A 196 -19.48 6.56 14.25
CA HIS A 196 -19.92 6.68 15.64
C HIS A 196 -19.56 8.03 16.27
N ILE A 197 -18.52 8.69 15.76
CA ILE A 197 -18.00 9.97 16.26
C ILE A 197 -17.58 10.81 15.06
N ASP A 198 -18.08 12.04 15.01
CA ASP A 198 -17.61 13.07 14.08
C ASP A 198 -16.40 13.79 14.72
N VAL A 199 -15.19 13.53 14.21
CA VAL A 199 -13.96 14.27 14.53
C VAL A 199 -13.62 15.33 13.48
N PHE A 200 -13.86 16.61 13.78
CA PHE A 200 -13.48 17.70 12.87
C PHE A 200 -11.96 17.92 12.90
N LEU A 201 -11.30 17.71 11.76
CA LEU A 201 -9.88 17.97 11.56
C LEU A 201 -9.68 19.19 10.65
N ARG A 202 -8.98 20.20 11.14
CA ARG A 202 -8.61 21.37 10.34
C ARG A 202 -7.50 21.02 9.36
N THR A 203 -7.43 21.77 8.26
CA THR A 203 -6.27 21.69 7.35
C THR A 203 -4.98 21.97 8.14
N GLY A 204 -4.02 21.06 8.07
CA GLY A 204 -2.75 21.12 8.81
C GLY A 204 -2.78 20.45 10.19
N GLU A 205 -3.95 19.99 10.68
CA GLU A 205 -4.01 19.11 11.85
C GLU A 205 -3.69 17.67 11.46
N MET A 206 -2.88 17.00 12.30
CA MET A 206 -2.56 15.59 12.10
C MET A 206 -3.77 14.71 12.41
N VAL A 207 -3.91 13.65 11.61
CA VAL A 207 -4.85 12.57 11.84
C VAL A 207 -4.30 11.69 12.99
N THR A 208 -4.98 11.67 14.13
CA THR A 208 -4.48 11.01 15.35
C THR A 208 -4.85 9.54 15.49
N VAL A 209 -5.71 9.01 14.62
CA VAL A 209 -6.16 7.61 14.67
C VAL A 209 -6.05 6.96 13.29
N PHE A 210 -5.85 5.65 13.24
CA PHE A 210 -5.85 4.92 11.97
C PHE A 210 -7.28 4.60 11.52
N GLY A 211 -7.64 4.82 10.25
CA GLY A 211 -8.99 4.50 9.76
C GLY A 211 -9.22 4.82 8.29
N ILE A 212 -10.41 4.46 7.81
CA ILE A 212 -10.91 4.90 6.49
C ILE A 212 -11.50 6.30 6.68
N TYR A 213 -10.90 7.29 6.01
CA TYR A 213 -11.35 8.68 6.02
C TYR A 213 -12.15 8.98 4.76
N GLU A 214 -13.39 9.41 4.94
CA GLU A 214 -14.25 9.95 3.89
C GLU A 214 -14.25 11.48 3.95
N PRO A 215 -14.09 12.19 2.82
CA PRO A 215 -14.34 13.62 2.78
C PRO A 215 -15.85 13.92 2.86
N GLN A 216 -16.36 14.30 4.03
CA GLN A 216 -17.68 14.94 4.11
C GLN A 216 -17.56 16.46 4.13
N ILE A 217 -18.20 17.14 3.18
CA ILE A 217 -18.26 18.61 3.17
C ILE A 217 -19.40 19.06 4.08
N LYS A 218 -19.09 19.24 5.36
CA LYS A 218 -19.86 20.10 6.26
C LYS A 218 -19.00 21.34 6.49
N ASP A 219 -19.42 22.47 5.92
CA ASP A 219 -18.74 23.77 6.08
C ASP A 219 -17.31 23.88 5.49
N GLY A 220 -16.94 23.07 4.50
CA GLY A 220 -15.75 23.32 3.67
C GLY A 220 -14.43 22.68 4.09
N CYS A 221 -14.45 21.61 4.90
CA CYS A 221 -13.28 20.76 5.14
C CYS A 221 -13.62 19.27 4.94
N MET A 222 -12.63 18.50 4.48
CA MET A 222 -12.70 17.04 4.28
C MET A 222 -12.30 16.31 5.58
N ASN A 223 -12.92 15.16 5.91
CA ASN A 223 -12.40 13.98 6.69
C ASN A 223 -13.36 13.43 7.78
N TYR A 224 -13.85 12.17 7.71
CA TYR A 224 -14.43 11.36 8.83
C TYR A 224 -14.41 9.81 8.66
N LEU A 225 -14.58 9.06 9.76
CA LEU A 225 -13.92 7.78 10.15
C LEU A 225 -14.75 6.47 10.20
N LEU A 226 -14.04 5.33 10.22
CA LEU A 226 -14.30 4.14 11.08
C LEU A 226 -13.23 4.11 12.19
N ALA A 227 -13.62 4.03 13.46
CA ALA A 227 -12.72 3.99 14.62
C ALA A 227 -11.55 3.01 14.43
N GLY A 228 -10.33 3.44 14.76
CA GLY A 228 -9.14 2.58 14.82
C GLY A 228 -8.13 3.07 15.85
N ALA A 229 -7.03 2.35 15.97
CA ALA A 229 -6.02 2.55 17.01
C ALA A 229 -5.39 3.96 16.95
N GLU A 230 -5.03 4.51 18.11
CA GLU A 230 -4.22 5.73 18.21
C GLU A 230 -2.89 5.55 17.45
N ALA A 231 -2.53 6.56 16.66
CA ALA A 231 -1.31 6.59 15.86
C ALA A 231 -0.04 6.59 16.73
#